data_AF-A0A349VKS1-F1
#
_entry.id   AF-A0A349VKS1-F1
#
_cell.length_a   1.000
_cell.length_b   1.000
_cell.length_c   1.000
_cell.angle_alpha   90.00
_cell.angle_beta   90.00
_cell.angle_gamma   90.00
#
_symmetry.space_group_name_H-M   'P 1'
#
loop_
_entity.id
_entity.type
_entity.pdbx_description
1 polymer ?
#
loop_
_entity_poly.entity_id
_entity_poly.type
_entity_poly.pdbx_seq_one_letter_code
_entity_poly.pdbx_strand_id
1 'polypeptide(L)'
;MVIPKNLTFEYPEQDGNTWIDELVDTKLKSLRIAPSNVCDDETFLRRVTIDLVGLLPTEEERDTFLANQSPDKRSQYVEQLLSRKEFV
;
A
#
# COMPACT_ATOMS: atom_id res chain seq x y z
N MET A 1 28.30 -11.37 9.23
CA MET A 1 26.94 -11.92 9.34
C MET A 1 26.89 -13.18 8.46
N VAL A 2 26.85 -14.37 9.05
CA VAL A 2 26.82 -15.63 8.28
C VAL A 2 25.36 -15.96 7.96
N ILE A 3 25.05 -16.10 6.66
CA ILE A 3 23.72 -16.55 6.23
C ILE A 3 23.72 -18.08 6.35
N PRO A 4 22.81 -18.68 7.14
CA PRO A 4 22.72 -20.13 7.27
C PRO A 4 22.42 -20.77 5.91
N LYS A 5 23.14 -21.86 5.59
CA LYS A 5 23.15 -22.50 4.26
C LYS A 5 21.82 -23.16 3.84
N ASN A 6 20.82 -23.21 4.73
CA ASN A 6 19.58 -23.95 4.55
C ASN A 6 18.31 -23.07 4.60
N LEU A 7 18.41 -21.76 4.30
CA LEU A 7 17.22 -20.91 4.22
C LEU A 7 16.59 -21.05 2.83
N THR A 8 15.49 -21.80 2.73
CA THR A 8 14.64 -21.83 1.53
C THR A 8 13.88 -20.50 1.47
N PHE A 9 14.15 -19.69 0.44
CA PHE A 9 13.43 -18.45 0.19
C PHE A 9 12.18 -18.77 -0.64
N GLU A 10 11.01 -18.63 -0.04
CA GLU A 10 9.73 -18.76 -0.71
C GLU A 10 9.19 -17.36 -1.01
N TYR A 11 8.82 -17.13 -2.27
CA TYR A 11 8.20 -15.88 -2.69
C TYR A 11 6.68 -16.01 -2.49
N PRO A 12 6.06 -15.18 -1.63
CA PRO A 12 4.62 -15.29 -1.35
C PRO A 12 3.79 -15.02 -2.61
N GLU A 13 2.66 -15.71 -2.75
CA GLU A 13 1.65 -15.37 -3.75
C GLU A 13 1.05 -14.00 -3.43
N GLN A 14 0.88 -13.18 -4.46
CA GLN A 14 0.33 -11.83 -4.34
C GLN A 14 -0.99 -11.74 -5.11
N ASP A 15 -1.99 -11.14 -4.48
CA ASP A 15 -3.27 -10.84 -5.10
C ASP A 15 -3.22 -9.49 -5.82
N GLY A 16 -3.84 -9.41 -7.01
CA GLY A 16 -4.05 -8.14 -7.71
C GLY A 16 -2.87 -7.63 -8.55
N ASN A 17 -2.01 -8.52 -9.06
CA ASN A 17 -0.85 -8.15 -9.87
C ASN A 17 -1.22 -7.35 -11.14
N THR A 18 -0.64 -6.15 -11.25
CA THR A 18 -0.52 -5.42 -12.51
C THR A 18 0.77 -5.81 -13.24
N TRP A 19 0.90 -5.42 -14.51
CA TRP A 19 2.12 -5.65 -15.28
C TRP A 19 3.37 -4.96 -14.67
N ILE A 20 3.16 -3.88 -13.91
CA ILE A 20 4.25 -3.18 -13.21
C ILE A 20 4.72 -4.02 -12.02
N ASP A 21 3.80 -4.66 -11.30
CA ASP A 21 4.12 -5.52 -10.16
C ASP A 21 4.97 -6.72 -10.63
N GLU A 22 4.69 -7.29 -11.81
CA GLU A 22 5.53 -8.37 -12.38
C GLU A 22 7.00 -7.95 -12.57
N LEU A 23 7.25 -6.68 -12.95
CA LEU A 23 8.60 -6.15 -13.10
C LEU A 23 9.29 -5.97 -11.74
N VAL A 24 8.54 -5.51 -10.73
CA VAL A 24 9.03 -5.38 -9.34
C VAL A 24 9.34 -6.75 -8.75
N ASP A 25 8.45 -7.72 -8.93
CA ASP A 25 8.58 -9.11 -8.46
C ASP A 25 9.83 -9.77 -9.03
N THR A 26 10.08 -9.57 -10.33
CA THR A 26 11.28 -10.06 -10.99
C THR A 26 12.55 -9.57 -10.27
N LYS A 27 12.57 -8.28 -9.90
CA LYS A 27 13.71 -7.72 -9.16
C LYS A 27 13.77 -8.25 -7.73
N LEU A 28 12.66 -8.32 -7.01
CA LEU A 28 12.60 -8.82 -5.62
C LEU A 28 13.04 -10.29 -5.52
N LYS A 29 12.61 -11.14 -6.46
CA LYS A 29 13.03 -12.54 -6.59
C LYS A 29 14.55 -12.66 -6.80
N SER A 30 15.12 -11.82 -7.69
CA SER A 30 16.56 -11.81 -7.93
C SER A 30 17.39 -11.45 -6.69
N LEU A 31 16.82 -10.64 -5.80
CA LEU A 31 17.45 -10.20 -4.55
C LEU A 31 17.12 -11.10 -3.35
N ARG A 32 16.23 -12.09 -3.53
CA ARG A 32 15.67 -12.92 -2.44
C ARG A 32 15.04 -12.08 -1.33
N ILE A 33 14.32 -11.04 -1.72
CA ILE A 33 13.56 -10.17 -0.81
C ILE A 33 12.09 -10.50 -0.96
N ALA A 34 11.43 -10.84 0.14
CA ALA A 34 9.98 -11.04 0.15
C ALA A 34 9.29 -9.67 0.19
N PRO A 35 8.23 -9.46 -0.59
CA PRO A 35 7.44 -8.24 -0.52
C PRO A 35 6.78 -8.11 0.86
N SER A 36 6.47 -6.87 1.25
CA SER A 36 5.77 -6.61 2.51
C SER A 36 4.30 -6.98 2.41
N ASN A 37 3.71 -7.39 3.53
CA ASN A 37 2.27 -7.66 3.62
C ASN A 37 1.46 -6.40 3.34
N VAL A 38 0.22 -6.60 2.88
CA VAL A 38 -0.76 -5.52 2.72
C VAL A 38 -1.02 -4.87 4.09
N CYS A 39 -0.95 -3.54 4.13
CA CYS A 39 -1.20 -2.78 5.35
C CYS A 39 -2.69 -2.71 5.71
N ASP A 40 -2.96 -2.48 7.00
CA ASP A 40 -4.28 -2.20 7.52
C ASP A 40 -4.81 -0.83 7.04
N ASP A 41 -6.11 -0.61 7.20
CA ASP A 41 -6.79 0.59 6.70
C ASP A 41 -6.34 1.89 7.39
N GLU A 42 -5.97 1.84 8.67
CA GLU A 42 -5.51 3.02 9.40
C GLU A 42 -4.11 3.42 8.94
N THR A 43 -3.22 2.44 8.77
CA THR A 43 -1.89 2.65 8.17
C THR A 43 -2.00 3.15 6.74
N PHE A 44 -2.89 2.58 5.94
CA PHE A 44 -3.15 3.02 4.57
C PHE A 44 -3.57 4.49 4.53
N LEU A 45 -4.59 4.85 5.33
CA LEU A 45 -5.12 6.21 5.40
C LEU A 45 -4.01 7.22 5.73
N ARG A 46 -3.23 6.95 6.78
CA ARG A 46 -2.15 7.86 7.17
C ARG A 46 -1.10 8.00 6.06
N ARG A 47 -0.70 6.90 5.42
CA ARG A 47 0.31 6.93 4.35
C ARG A 47 -0.19 7.71 3.14
N VAL A 48 -1.38 7.41 2.65
CA VAL A 48 -1.91 8.04 1.43
C VAL A 48 -2.10 9.55 1.60
N THR A 49 -2.58 10.01 2.76
CA THR A 49 -2.75 11.45 3.02
C THR A 49 -1.40 12.17 3.12
N ILE A 50 -0.40 11.54 3.76
CA ILE A 50 0.96 12.10 3.82
C ILE A 50 1.62 12.09 2.44
N ASP A 51 1.55 10.99 1.71
CA ASP A 51 2.27 10.82 0.45
C ASP A 51 1.68 11.70 -0.66
N LEU A 52 0.36 11.89 -0.68
CA LEU A 52 -0.31 12.74 -1.68
C LEU A 52 -0.36 14.20 -1.26
N VAL A 53 -0.85 14.50 -0.05
CA VAL A 53 -1.16 15.88 0.41
C VAL A 53 -0.06 16.45 1.31
N GLY A 54 0.80 15.62 1.89
CA GLY A 54 1.83 16.07 2.84
C GLY A 54 1.29 16.39 4.23
N LEU A 55 0.03 16.03 4.52
CA LEU A 55 -0.64 16.32 5.78
C LEU A 55 -1.18 15.04 6.42
N LEU A 56 -1.41 15.09 7.73
CA LEU A 56 -2.11 14.02 8.44
C LEU A 56 -3.63 14.14 8.20
N PRO A 57 -4.36 13.00 8.15
CA PRO A 57 -5.81 13.03 8.09
C PRO A 57 -6.40 13.64 9.36
N THR A 58 -7.54 14.33 9.24
CA THR A 58 -8.29 14.79 10.42
C THR A 58 -9.00 13.63 11.12
N GLU A 59 -9.41 13.84 12.38
CA GLU A 59 -10.18 12.83 13.13
C GLU A 59 -11.48 12.46 12.40
N GLU A 60 -12.18 13.44 11.82
CA GLU A 60 -13.42 13.22 11.09
C GLU A 60 -13.20 12.41 9.79
N GLU A 61 -12.11 12.70 9.06
CA GLU A 61 -11.74 11.95 7.87
C GLU A 61 -11.40 10.49 8.20
N ARG A 62 -10.68 10.28 9.31
CA ARG A 62 -10.36 8.94 9.79
C ARG A 62 -11.60 8.15 10.14
N ASP A 63 -12.49 8.72 10.95
CA ASP A 63 -13.68 8.01 11.40
C ASP A 63 -14.62 7.71 10.21
N THR A 64 -14.74 8.64 9.26
CA THR A 64 -15.50 8.44 8.03
C THR A 64 -14.91 7.31 7.17
N PHE A 65 -13.59 7.27 7.00
CA PHE A 65 -12.92 6.24 6.22
C PHE A 65 -12.99 4.85 6.86
N LEU A 66 -12.82 4.78 8.18
CA LEU A 66 -12.90 3.52 8.93
C LEU A 66 -14.33 2.97 9.01
N ALA A 67 -15.34 3.85 9.05
CA ALA A 67 -16.75 3.44 9.00
C ALA A 67 -17.18 2.93 7.61
N ASN A 68 -16.45 3.28 6.55
CA ASN A 68 -16.74 2.84 5.20
C ASN A 68 -16.36 1.36 5.00
N GLN A 69 -17.35 0.53 4.61
CA GLN A 69 -17.18 -0.91 4.34
C GLN A 69 -17.17 -1.26 2.84
N SER A 70 -17.19 -0.27 1.96
CA SER A 70 -17.15 -0.50 0.52
C SER A 70 -15.84 -1.19 0.11
N PRO A 71 -15.90 -2.20 -0.79
CA PRO A 71 -14.71 -2.93 -1.23
C PRO A 71 -13.72 -2.03 -1.99
N ASP A 72 -14.20 -0.94 -2.56
CA ASP A 72 -13.44 0.04 -3.35
C ASP A 72 -13.13 1.34 -2.59
N LYS A 73 -13.34 1.38 -1.26
CA LYS A 73 -13.15 2.58 -0.43
C LYS A 73 -11.76 3.22 -0.56
N ARG A 74 -10.71 2.41 -0.75
CA ARG A 74 -9.32 2.89 -0.90
C ARG A 74 -9.18 3.71 -2.18
N SER A 75 -9.69 3.19 -3.30
CA SER A 75 -9.67 3.88 -4.59
C SER A 75 -10.52 5.15 -4.57
N GLN A 76 -11.72 5.09 -3.98
CA GLN A 76 -12.58 6.26 -3.83
C GLN A 76 -11.91 7.38 -3.03
N TYR A 77 -11.24 7.03 -1.92
CA TYR A 77 -10.55 8.02 -1.10
C TYR A 77 -9.36 8.67 -1.83
N VAL A 78 -8.60 7.90 -2.60
CA VAL A 78 -7.53 8.45 -3.46
C VAL A 78 -8.11 9.47 -4.45
N GLU A 79 -9.21 9.15 -5.13
CA GLU A 79 -9.87 10.06 -6.07
C GLU A 79 -10.34 11.35 -5.38
N GLN A 80 -10.89 11.22 -4.16
CA GLN A 80 -11.30 12.37 -3.35
C GLN A 80 -10.11 13.27 -3.00
N LEU A 81 -8.96 12.70 -2.65
CA LEU A 81 -7.74 13.48 -2.36
C LEU A 81 -7.23 14.20 -3.61
N LEU A 82 -7.20 13.52 -4.76
CA LEU A 82 -6.77 14.11 -6.04
C LEU A 82 -7.72 15.21 -6.54
N SER A 83 -8.99 15.15 -6.17
CA SER A 83 -9.99 16.17 -6.52
C SER A 83 -9.90 17.47 -5.69
N ARG A 84 -8.97 17.55 -4.72
CA ARG A 84 -8.79 18.77 -3.92
C ARG A 84 -8.24 19.91 -4.76
N LYS A 85 -8.61 21.15 -4.39
CA LYS A 85 -8.15 22.38 -5.05
C LYS A 85 -6.64 22.57 -5.08
N GLU A 86 -5.91 21.87 -4.21
CA GLU A 86 -4.44 21.91 -4.17
C GLU A 86 -3.80 21.24 -5.41
N PHE A 87 -4.56 20.41 -6.13
CA PHE A 87 -4.11 19.67 -7.30
C PHE A 87 -4.79 20.08 -8.62
N VAL A 88 -5.73 21.05 -8.59
CA VAL A 88 -6.52 21.52 -9.75
C VAL A 88 -6.20 22.97 -10.10
#